data_AF-A0A0L6TXC2-F1
#
_entry.id   AF-A0A0L6TXC2-F1
#
_cell.length_a   1.000
_cell.length_b   1.000
_cell.length_c   1.000
_cell.angle_alpha   90.00
_cell.angle_beta   90.00
_cell.angle_gamma   90.00
#
_symmetry.space_group_name_H-M   'P 1'
#
loop_
_entity.id
_entity.type
_entity.pdbx_description
1 polymer ?
#
loop_
_entity_poly.entity_id
_entity_poly.type
_entity_poly.pdbx_seq_one_letter_code
_entity_poly.pdbx_strand_id
1 'polypeptide(L)' 'MPSTRYLANDLDVSRSTVLEAYSQLMAEGYLQGNHGSGTVVASGISKYTIPGLTPASQKSQTHASAGMKEDVKLIDFQ' A
#
# COMPACT_ATOMS: atom_id res chain seq x y z
N MET A 1 1.84 -3.71 -0.56
CA MET A 1 3.17 -3.08 -0.40
C MET A 1 3.44 -2.16 -1.59
N PRO A 2 4.22 -1.07 -1.43
CA PRO A 2 4.67 -0.27 -2.56
C PRO A 2 5.58 -1.11 -3.48
N SER A 3 5.61 -0.76 -4.77
CA SER A 3 6.52 -1.43 -5.71
C SER A 3 7.98 -1.19 -5.33
N THR A 4 8.86 -2.14 -5.64
CA THR A 4 10.30 -2.01 -5.35
C THR A 4 10.94 -0.80 -6.04
N ARG A 5 10.42 -0.43 -7.23
CA ARG A 5 10.87 0.76 -7.97
C ARG A 5 10.50 2.05 -7.24
N TYR A 6 9.26 2.14 -6.76
CA TYR A 6 8.78 3.31 -6.03
C TYR A 6 9.57 3.51 -4.74
N LEU A 7 9.70 2.46 -3.91
CA LEU A 7 10.36 2.56 -2.62
C LEU A 7 11.86 2.87 -2.74
N ALA A 8 12.53 2.32 -3.76
CA ALA A 8 13.93 2.62 -4.03
C ALA A 8 14.14 4.11 -4.38
N ASN A 9 13.25 4.69 -5.18
CA ASN A 9 13.30 6.11 -5.53
C ASN A 9 12.96 7.02 -4.35
N ASP A 10 11.98 6.64 -3.53
CA ASP A 10 11.56 7.41 -2.35
C ASP A 10 12.64 7.49 -1.27
N LEU A 11 13.41 6.41 -1.11
CA LEU A 11 14.52 6.33 -0.13
C LEU A 11 15.89 6.69 -0.72
N ASP A 12 15.98 7.01 -2.02
CA ASP A 12 17.22 7.26 -2.76
C ASP A 12 18.28 6.15 -2.60
N VAL A 13 17.84 4.90 -2.78
CA VAL A 13 18.69 3.71 -2.69
C VAL A 13 18.58 2.84 -3.94
N SER A 14 19.52 1.91 -4.11
CA SER A 14 19.45 0.94 -5.20
C SER A 14 18.22 0.03 -5.08
N ARG A 15 17.59 -0.26 -6.22
CA ARG A 15 16.48 -1.23 -6.30
C ARG A 15 16.89 -2.62 -5.80
N SER A 16 18.15 -3.02 -5.98
CA SER A 16 18.66 -4.31 -5.49
C SER A 16 18.58 -4.40 -3.97
N THR A 17 18.89 -3.31 -3.26
CA THR A 17 18.79 -3.24 -1.80
C THR A 17 17.35 -3.45 -1.32
N VAL A 18 16.38 -2.81 -1.98
CA VAL A 18 14.96 -3.00 -1.65
C VAL A 18 14.49 -4.43 -1.94
N LEU A 19 14.96 -5.03 -3.04
CA LEU A 19 14.66 -6.41 -3.38
C LEU A 19 15.21 -7.38 -2.34
N GLU A 20 16.46 -7.20 -1.90
CA GLU A 20 17.08 -8.02 -0.86
C GLU A 20 16.33 -7.90 0.47
N ALA A 21 16.00 -6.68 0.90
CA ALA A 21 15.24 -6.44 2.11
C ALA A 21 13.86 -7.11 2.07
N TYR A 22 13.12 -6.97 0.97
CA TYR A 22 11.83 -7.65 0.80
C TYR A 22 11.96 -9.17 0.80
N SER A 23 13.00 -9.71 0.17
CA SER A 23 13.29 -11.14 0.17
C SER A 23 13.53 -11.67 1.60
N GLN A 24 14.33 -10.95 2.40
CA GLN A 24 14.57 -11.29 3.80
C GLN A 24 13.28 -11.25 4.62
N LEU A 25 12.49 -10.18 4.50
CA LEU A 25 11.20 -10.07 5.19
C LEU A 25 10.22 -11.19 4.79
N MET A 26 10.25 -11.67 3.54
CA MET A 26 9.46 -12.83 3.13
C MET A 26 9.99 -14.13 3.75
N ALA A 27 11.31 -14.32 3.80
CA ALA A 27 11.95 -15.49 4.38
C ALA A 27 11.69 -15.60 5.90
N GLU A 28 11.65 -14.47 6.60
CA GLU A 28 11.31 -14.36 8.02
C GLU A 28 9.80 -14.49 8.28
N GLY A 29 8.98 -14.47 7.23
CA GLY A 29 7.53 -14.58 7.32
C GLY A 29 6.82 -13.27 7.70
N TYR A 30 7.49 -12.13 7.60
CA TYR A 30 6.86 -10.83 7.80
C TYR A 30 6.01 -10.38 6.61
N LEU A 31 6.37 -10.83 5.41
CA LEU A 31 5.66 -10.53 4.18
C LEU A 31 5.16 -11.81 3.52
N GLN A 32 3.97 -11.74 2.92
CA GLN A 32 3.36 -12.84 2.19
C GLN A 32 3.01 -12.41 0.76
N GLY A 33 3.39 -13.25 -0.19
CA GLY A 33 3.08 -13.06 -1.60
C GLY A 33 1.65 -13.49 -1.85
N ASN A 34 0.83 -12.58 -2.36
CA ASN A 34 -0.56 -12.85 -2.70
C ASN A 34 -0.64 -13.01 -4.23
N HIS A 35 -0.99 -14.21 -4.70
CA HIS A 35 -0.98 -14.55 -6.12
C HIS A 35 -1.87 -13.56 -6.89
N GLY A 36 -1.30 -12.85 -7.85
CA GLY A 36 -2.01 -11.86 -8.68
C GLY A 36 -2.35 -10.51 -8.02
N SER A 37 -2.06 -10.32 -6.72
CA SER A 37 -2.48 -9.13 -5.94
C SER A 37 -1.35 -8.40 -5.22
N GLY A 38 -0.11 -8.89 -5.35
CA GLY A 38 1.10 -8.24 -4.82
C GLY A 38 1.48 -8.73 -3.42
N THR A 39 2.40 -8.05 -2.75
CA THR A 39 2.93 -8.45 -1.44
C THR A 39 2.18 -7.74 -0.30
N VAL A 40 1.77 -8.52 0.70
CA VAL A 40 1.05 -8.05 1.90
C VAL A 40 1.85 -8.35 3.17
N VAL A 41 1.56 -7.64 4.26
CA VAL A 41 2.10 -7.95 5.59
C VAL A 41 1.43 -9.22 6.12
N ALA A 42 2.21 -10.13 6.71
CA ALA A 42 1.69 -11.38 7.24
C ALA A 42 0.67 -11.18 8.36
N SER A 43 -0.29 -12.09 8.45
CA SER A 43 -1.27 -12.13 9.53
C SER A 43 -0.57 -12.44 10.87
N GLY A 44 -1.02 -11.80 11.95
CA GLY A 44 -0.48 -12.03 13.30
C GLY A 44 0.62 -11.06 13.75
N ILE A 45 1.06 -10.13 12.88
CA ILE A 45 1.97 -9.05 13.28
C ILE A 45 1.17 -7.99 14.04
N SER A 46 1.51 -7.81 15.32
CA SER A 46 0.90 -6.79 16.16
C SER A 46 1.25 -5.40 15.64
N LYS A 47 0.23 -4.56 15.45
CA LYS A 47 0.44 -3.15 15.16
C LYS A 47 0.91 -2.46 16.43
N TYR A 48 2.14 -1.98 16.42
CA TYR A 48 2.60 -1.12 17.49
C TYR A 48 1.86 0.22 17.42
N THR A 49 1.03 0.48 18.43
CA THR A 49 0.36 1.78 18.59
C THR A 49 1.25 2.65 19.45
N ILE A 50 1.68 3.78 18.93
CA ILE A 50 2.43 4.77 19.71
C ILE A 50 1.46 5.39 20.72
N PRO A 51 1.70 5.26 22.04
CA PRO A 51 0.83 5.84 23.06
C PRO A 51 0.72 7.36 22.88
N GLY A 52 -0.51 7.90 22.86
CA GLY A 52 -0.77 9.33 22.66
C GLY A 52 -0.99 9.77 21.21
N LEU A 53 -0.73 8.90 20.23
CA LEU A 53 -1.14 9.07 18.84
C LEU A 53 -2.35 8.17 18.56
N THR A 54 -3.49 8.48 19.16
CA THR A 54 -4.74 7.82 18.79
C THR A 54 -5.04 8.19 17.33
N PRO A 55 -5.13 7.22 16.40
CA PRO A 55 -5.49 7.54 15.03
C PRO A 55 -6.89 8.13 15.05
N ALA A 56 -7.01 9.43 14.74
CA ALA A 56 -8.28 10.10 14.64
C ALA A 56 -9.11 9.39 13.55
N SER A 57 -10.04 8.54 13.98
CA SER A 57 -11.24 8.06 13.27
C SER A 57 -11.25 8.29 11.75
N GLN A 58 -10.67 7.37 10.97
CA GLN A 58 -10.97 7.23 9.54
C GLN A 58 -12.41 6.73 9.38
N LYS A 59 -13.38 7.64 9.53
CA LYS A 59 -14.81 7.36 9.36
C LYS A 59 -15.38 8.30 8.30
N SER A 60 -14.85 8.20 7.07
CA SER A 60 -15.36 8.96 5.92
C SER A 60 -15.23 8.18 4.61
N GLN A 61 -15.79 6.97 4.52
CA GLN A 61 -16.18 6.35 3.24
C GLN A 61 -17.48 5.56 3.41
N THR A 62 -18.58 6.28 3.61
CA THR A 62 -19.93 5.86 3.18
C THR A 62 -20.31 6.75 2.00
N HIS A 63 -19.81 6.41 0.81
CA HIS A 63 -20.41 6.91 -0.44
C HIS A 63 -21.65 6.04 -0.73
N ALA A 64 -22.75 6.36 -0.06
CA ALA A 64 -24.09 5.90 -0.40
C ALA A 64 -25.02 7.12 -0.43
N SER A 65 -25.19 7.70 -1.62
CA SER A 65 -26.34 8.53 -2.04
C SER A 65 -26.14 8.84 -3.52
N ALA A 66 -26.89 8.18 -4.40
CA ALA A 66 -28.02 8.76 -5.15
C ALA A 66 -27.59 9.79 -6.21
N GLY A 67 -27.87 9.45 -7.47
CA GLY A 67 -27.19 10.00 -8.64
C GLY A 67 -27.46 11.46 -8.98
N MET A 68 -26.54 12.00 -9.78
CA MET A 68 -26.71 13.09 -10.73
C MET A 68 -25.71 12.83 -11.85
N LYS A 69 -26.24 12.73 -13.07
CA LYS A 69 -25.50 12.60 -14.33
C LYS A 69 -24.69 13.89 -14.50
N GLU A 70 -23.43 13.82 -14.92
CA GLU A 70 -22.83 14.83 -15.80
C GLU A 70 -21.44 14.39 -16.28
N ASP A 71 -21.36 14.26 -17.60
CA ASP A 71 -20.22 14.36 -18.50
C ASP A 71 -18.88 13.74 -18.10
N VAL A 72 -18.74 12.46 -18.47
CA VAL A 72 -17.44 11.85 -18.78
C VAL A 72 -16.87 12.56 -20.00
N LYS A 73 -16.05 13.59 -19.78
CA LYS A 73 -15.25 14.20 -20.84
C LYS A 73 -14.14 13.23 -21.24
N LEU A 74 -14.43 12.53 -22.33
CA LEU A 74 -13.54 11.95 -23.34
C LEU A 74 -12.04 12.17 -23.06
N ILE A 75 -11.35 11.07 -22.83
CA ILE A 75 -9.89 11.00 -22.72
C ILE A 75 -9.29 11.30 -24.10
N ASP A 76 -8.41 12.29 -24.19
CA ASP A 76 -7.58 12.55 -25.37
C ASP A 76 -6.17 12.02 -25.08
N PHE A 77 -5.71 11.06 -25.88
CA PHE A 77 -4.35 10.54 -25.87
C PHE A 77 -3.58 11.22 -27.01
N GLN A 78 -2.81 12.25 -26.68
CA GLN A 78 -1.66 12.67 -27.50
C GLN A 78 -0.43 11.85 -27.13
#